data_AF-A0A973LZC6-F1
#
_entry.id   AF-A0A973LZC6-F1
#
_cell.length_a   1.000
_cell.length_b   1.000
_cell.length_c   1.000
_cell.angle_alpha   90.00
_cell.angle_beta   90.00
_cell.angle_gamma   90.00
#
_symmetry.space_group_name_H-M   'P 1'
#
loop_
_entity.id
_entity.type
_entity.pdbx_description
1 polymer ?
#
loop_
_entity_poly.entity_id
_entity_poly.type
_entity_poly.pdbx_seq_one_letter_code
_entity_poly.pdbx_strand_id
1 'polypeptide(L)'
;IPGILSFLADDNFNSYVPGINDTNKAEQAKYGPGDYRPIIPVTFWAFRWMIGFGMASFGVGLLGLWLTRKKFMLPQHLRVGDDEVPHLVLFRNKALSPKLGRLYWLLAIWTLGFPLIANSWGWIFTEMGRQPWVVYGVLQTRHAVSPGVSQGEVLTSMIVFTLLYAVLAVVEVKLLVKYVKAGPPELTEADLNPPTKIGGDTRDADKPMAFSY
;
A
#
# COMPACT_ATOMS: atom_id res chain seq x y z
N ILE A 1 -12.61 -19.00 -8.78
CA ILE A 1 -13.32 -19.92 -7.88
C ILE A 1 -14.80 -19.83 -8.24
N PRO A 2 -15.46 -20.94 -8.59
CA PRO A 2 -16.88 -20.92 -8.98
C PRO A 2 -17.78 -20.37 -7.86
N GLY A 3 -18.84 -19.65 -8.21
CA GLY A 3 -19.91 -19.24 -7.28
C GLY A 3 -19.61 -18.12 -6.28
N ILE A 4 -18.35 -17.68 -6.11
CA ILE A 4 -18.02 -16.59 -5.16
C ILE A 4 -18.69 -15.28 -5.57
N LEU A 5 -18.69 -14.93 -6.85
CA LEU A 5 -19.32 -13.70 -7.33
C LEU A 5 -20.84 -13.74 -7.17
N SER A 6 -21.48 -14.88 -7.44
CA SER A 6 -22.92 -15.09 -7.23
C SER A 6 -23.29 -14.95 -5.75
N PHE A 7 -22.48 -15.54 -4.86
CA PHE A 7 -22.69 -15.41 -3.42
C PHE A 7 -22.52 -13.97 -2.93
N LEU A 8 -21.47 -13.25 -3.37
CA LEU A 8 -21.26 -11.86 -2.95
C LEU A 8 -22.31 -10.88 -3.51
N ALA A 9 -22.94 -11.23 -4.63
CA ALA A 9 -23.94 -10.38 -5.28
C ALA A 9 -25.36 -10.62 -4.74
N ASP A 10 -25.76 -11.89 -4.58
CA ASP A 10 -27.15 -12.29 -4.32
C ASP A 10 -27.31 -13.21 -3.10
N ASP A 11 -26.27 -13.35 -2.26
CA ASP A 11 -26.20 -14.31 -1.14
C ASP A 11 -26.49 -15.78 -1.56
N ASN A 12 -26.34 -16.09 -2.87
CA ASN A 12 -26.66 -17.40 -3.45
C ASN A 12 -25.57 -17.85 -4.42
N PHE A 13 -24.96 -19.01 -4.18
CA PHE A 13 -23.89 -19.57 -5.03
C PHE A 13 -24.32 -19.95 -6.45
N ASN A 14 -25.63 -20.04 -6.71
CA ASN A 14 -26.19 -20.47 -8.00
C ASN A 14 -26.90 -19.34 -8.76
N SER A 15 -26.89 -18.11 -8.27
CA SER A 15 -27.52 -17.01 -8.98
C SER A 15 -26.79 -16.73 -10.31
N TYR A 16 -27.58 -16.42 -11.34
CA TYR A 16 -27.05 -16.05 -12.63
C TYR A 16 -26.52 -14.63 -12.57
N VAL A 17 -25.20 -14.49 -12.73
CA VAL A 17 -24.54 -13.19 -12.88
C VAL A 17 -24.41 -12.91 -14.38
N PRO A 18 -24.99 -11.82 -14.89
CA PRO A 18 -24.96 -11.52 -16.32
C PRO A 18 -23.52 -11.33 -16.81
N GLY A 19 -23.23 -11.90 -17.98
CA GLY A 19 -21.93 -11.76 -18.63
C GLY A 19 -21.75 -10.37 -19.25
N ILE A 20 -20.51 -10.02 -19.55
CA ILE A 20 -20.15 -8.71 -20.16
C ILE A 20 -20.89 -8.47 -21.49
N ASN A 21 -21.16 -9.52 -22.27
CA ASN A 21 -21.88 -9.37 -23.53
C ASN A 21 -23.39 -9.14 -23.30
N ASP A 22 -23.95 -9.73 -22.24
CA ASP A 22 -25.35 -9.56 -21.87
C ASP A 22 -25.59 -8.16 -21.32
N THR A 23 -24.68 -7.66 -20.47
CA THR A 23 -24.74 -6.29 -19.97
C THR A 23 -24.58 -5.26 -21.09
N ASN A 24 -23.62 -5.45 -22.00
CA ASN A 24 -23.45 -4.56 -23.15
C ASN A 24 -24.69 -4.54 -24.05
N LYS A 25 -25.34 -5.68 -24.26
CA LYS A 25 -26.60 -5.76 -25.03
C LYS A 25 -27.73 -5.01 -24.34
N ALA A 26 -27.84 -5.14 -23.02
CA ALA A 26 -28.81 -4.39 -22.22
C ALA A 26 -28.55 -2.87 -22.27
N GLU A 27 -27.28 -2.45 -22.22
CA GLU A 27 -26.91 -1.03 -22.32
C GLU A 27 -27.15 -0.47 -23.73
N GLN A 28 -26.90 -1.24 -24.79
CA GLN A 28 -27.25 -0.86 -26.15
C GLN A 28 -28.76 -0.66 -26.33
N ALA A 29 -29.58 -1.52 -25.71
CA ALA A 29 -31.04 -1.36 -25.74
C ALA A 29 -31.50 -0.07 -25.04
N LYS A 30 -30.77 0.38 -24.00
CA LYS A 30 -31.13 1.55 -23.20
C LYS A 30 -30.58 2.87 -23.75
N TYR A 31 -29.33 2.89 -24.20
CA TYR A 31 -28.61 4.11 -24.57
C TYR A 31 -28.34 4.22 -26.08
N GLY A 32 -28.76 3.23 -26.86
CA GLY A 32 -28.56 3.17 -28.30
C GLY A 32 -27.29 2.41 -28.72
N PRO A 33 -27.07 2.23 -30.02
CA PRO A 33 -25.96 1.44 -30.54
C PRO A 33 -24.60 2.00 -30.10
N GLY A 34 -23.74 1.15 -29.55
CA GLY A 34 -22.43 1.51 -29.03
C GLY A 34 -21.73 0.34 -28.31
N ASP A 35 -20.45 0.51 -27.98
CA ASP A 35 -19.74 -0.41 -27.09
C ASP A 35 -19.61 0.24 -25.71
N TYR A 36 -20.29 -0.36 -24.73
CA TYR A 36 -20.32 0.10 -23.34
C TYR A 36 -19.43 -0.73 -22.43
N ARG A 37 -18.65 -1.66 -22.99
CA ARG A 37 -17.76 -2.50 -22.22
C ARG A 37 -16.51 -1.71 -21.79
N PRO A 38 -16.02 -1.91 -20.55
CA PRO A 38 -14.76 -1.35 -20.12
C PRO A 38 -13.59 -2.03 -20.84
N ILE A 39 -12.39 -1.47 -20.68
CA ILE A 39 -11.17 -2.05 -21.26
C ILE A 39 -10.81 -3.33 -20.50
N ILE A 40 -11.23 -4.48 -21.03
CA ILE A 40 -11.17 -5.79 -20.37
C ILE A 40 -9.74 -6.18 -19.96
N PRO A 41 -8.71 -6.10 -20.82
CA PRO A 41 -7.36 -6.51 -20.42
C PRO A 41 -6.82 -5.68 -19.25
N VAL A 42 -7.07 -4.37 -19.26
CA VAL A 42 -6.58 -3.45 -18.22
C VAL A 42 -7.30 -3.71 -16.91
N THR A 43 -8.64 -3.80 -16.92
CA THR A 43 -9.42 -4.10 -15.71
C THR A 43 -9.07 -5.46 -15.12
N PHE A 44 -8.91 -6.49 -15.96
CA PHE A 44 -8.54 -7.84 -15.54
C PHE A 44 -7.18 -7.91 -14.84
N TRP A 45 -6.16 -7.25 -15.40
CA TRP A 45 -4.80 -7.26 -14.85
C TRP A 45 -4.65 -6.28 -13.69
N ALA A 46 -5.30 -5.11 -13.75
CA ALA A 46 -5.28 -4.14 -12.65
C ALA A 46 -5.82 -4.75 -11.36
N PHE A 47 -6.96 -5.46 -11.43
CA PHE A 47 -7.51 -6.19 -10.29
C PHE A 47 -6.53 -7.21 -9.71
N ARG A 48 -5.82 -7.96 -10.56
CA ARG A 48 -4.84 -8.98 -10.14
C ARG A 48 -3.62 -8.39 -9.49
N TRP A 49 -3.09 -7.30 -10.04
CA TRP A 49 -1.96 -6.61 -9.43
C TRP A 49 -2.35 -5.97 -8.10
N MET A 50 -3.51 -5.32 -8.03
CA MET A 50 -4.05 -4.77 -6.79
C MET A 50 -4.13 -5.83 -5.69
N ILE A 51 -4.81 -6.94 -5.94
CA ILE A 51 -4.95 -8.03 -4.96
C ILE A 51 -3.60 -8.71 -4.71
N GLY A 52 -2.80 -8.93 -5.75
CA GLY A 52 -1.50 -9.60 -5.64
C GLY A 52 -0.56 -8.86 -4.69
N PHE A 53 -0.37 -7.55 -4.90
CA PHE A 53 0.46 -6.73 -4.01
C PHE A 53 -0.16 -6.55 -2.62
N GLY A 54 -1.49 -6.40 -2.53
CA GLY A 54 -2.20 -6.30 -1.25
C GLY A 54 -2.07 -7.56 -0.39
N MET A 55 -2.36 -8.73 -0.96
CA MET A 55 -2.24 -10.03 -0.28
C MET A 55 -0.79 -10.40 0.02
N ALA A 56 0.15 -10.06 -0.87
CA ALA A 56 1.57 -10.27 -0.60
C ALA A 56 2.06 -9.43 0.59
N SER A 57 1.69 -8.14 0.65
CA SER A 57 2.03 -7.26 1.78
C SER A 57 1.41 -7.78 3.09
N PHE A 58 0.13 -8.16 3.05
CA PHE A 58 -0.57 -8.74 4.20
C PHE A 58 0.10 -10.05 4.67
N GLY A 59 0.44 -10.95 3.74
CA GLY A 59 1.09 -12.22 4.05
C GLY A 59 2.48 -12.04 4.66
N VAL A 60 3.29 -11.12 4.13
CA VAL A 60 4.61 -10.79 4.71
C VAL A 60 4.45 -10.18 6.10
N GLY A 61 3.46 -9.31 6.32
CA GLY A 61 3.16 -8.74 7.63
C GLY A 61 2.74 -9.79 8.66
N LEU A 62 1.84 -10.70 8.30
CA LEU A 62 1.44 -11.83 9.16
C LEU A 62 2.62 -12.76 9.48
N LEU A 63 3.43 -13.07 8.46
CA LEU A 63 4.64 -13.87 8.66
C LEU A 63 5.61 -13.16 9.60
N GLY A 64 5.75 -11.83 9.48
CA GLY A 64 6.53 -11.01 10.40
C GLY A 64 6.07 -11.14 11.84
N LEU A 65 4.78 -10.88 12.10
CA LEU A 65 4.19 -11.02 13.43
C LEU A 65 4.38 -12.43 14.00
N TRP A 66 4.28 -13.47 13.16
CA TRP A 66 4.52 -14.84 13.57
C TRP A 66 5.99 -15.12 13.91
N LEU A 67 6.92 -14.66 13.06
CA LEU A 67 8.36 -14.87 13.23
C LEU A 67 8.94 -14.06 14.40
N THR A 68 8.31 -12.94 14.76
CA THR A 68 8.70 -12.07 15.89
C THR A 68 7.82 -12.26 17.14
N ARG A 69 7.03 -13.34 17.20
CA ARG A 69 6.12 -13.65 18.32
C ARG A 69 6.81 -13.52 19.69
N LYS A 70 6.06 -13.01 20.67
CA LYS A 70 6.53 -12.53 21.99
C LYS A 70 7.62 -13.39 22.64
N LYS A 71 8.61 -12.72 23.23
CA LYS A 71 9.69 -13.28 24.07
C LYS A 71 9.17 -14.30 25.10
N PHE A 72 7.99 -14.09 25.68
CA PHE A 72 7.39 -15.00 26.68
C PHE A 72 7.08 -16.41 26.15
N MET A 73 6.70 -16.55 24.87
CA MET A 73 6.38 -17.86 24.27
C MET A 73 7.61 -18.62 23.77
N LEU A 74 8.78 -17.95 23.73
CA LEU A 74 10.04 -18.52 23.28
C LEU A 74 10.82 -19.14 24.46
N PRO A 75 11.51 -20.28 24.25
CA PRO A 75 12.49 -20.81 25.20
C PRO A 75 13.55 -19.76 25.54
N GLN A 76 14.09 -19.80 26.76
CA GLN A 76 15.00 -18.77 27.29
C GLN A 76 16.26 -18.57 26.42
N HIS A 77 16.75 -19.62 25.75
CA HIS A 77 17.92 -19.57 24.86
C HIS A 77 17.66 -18.91 23.48
N LEU A 78 16.40 -18.65 23.11
CA LEU A 78 16.03 -17.96 21.86
C LEU A 78 15.53 -16.53 22.11
N ARG A 79 15.52 -16.07 23.38
CA ARG A 79 15.15 -14.71 23.74
C ARG A 79 16.37 -13.81 23.56
N VAL A 80 16.16 -12.73 22.82
CA VAL A 80 17.19 -11.74 22.52
C VAL A 80 17.00 -10.53 23.46
N GLY A 81 18.07 -9.77 23.74
CA GLY A 81 18.03 -8.55 24.54
C GLY A 81 17.09 -7.47 23.97
N ASP A 82 16.91 -6.35 24.66
CA ASP A 82 16.10 -5.23 24.12
C ASP A 82 16.85 -4.48 23.00
N ASP A 83 18.18 -4.53 23.01
CA ASP A 83 19.06 -3.87 22.03
C ASP A 83 19.50 -4.79 20.89
N GLU A 84 19.06 -6.05 20.87
CA GLU A 84 19.51 -7.07 19.91
C GLU A 84 18.40 -7.44 18.91
N VAL A 85 18.79 -7.65 17.65
CA VAL A 85 17.84 -7.96 16.56
C VAL A 85 17.14 -9.30 16.84
N PRO A 86 15.79 -9.37 16.81
CA PRO A 86 15.06 -10.59 17.11
C PRO A 86 15.49 -11.76 16.21
N HIS A 87 15.80 -12.91 16.82
CA HIS A 87 15.95 -14.15 16.06
C HIS A 87 14.59 -14.52 15.47
N LEU A 88 14.51 -14.61 14.15
CA LEU A 88 13.29 -15.04 13.47
C LEU A 88 13.07 -16.52 13.74
N VAL A 89 11.92 -16.88 14.31
CA VAL A 89 11.64 -18.26 14.75
C VAL A 89 10.40 -18.79 14.06
N LEU A 90 10.54 -19.79 13.18
CA LEU A 90 9.40 -20.45 12.57
C LEU A 90 8.74 -21.45 13.54
N PHE A 91 9.55 -22.36 14.09
CA PHE A 91 9.15 -23.39 15.07
C PHE A 91 9.80 -23.16 16.43
N ARG A 92 9.10 -23.48 17.52
CA ARG A 92 9.52 -23.17 18.91
C ARG A 92 10.93 -23.65 19.29
N ASN A 93 11.50 -24.59 18.54
CA ASN A 93 12.73 -25.28 18.89
C ASN A 93 13.98 -24.78 18.15
N LYS A 94 13.85 -24.02 17.05
CA LYS A 94 15.02 -23.62 16.24
C LYS A 94 14.85 -22.26 15.56
N ALA A 95 15.87 -21.42 15.69
CA ALA A 95 15.97 -20.17 14.93
C ALA A 95 16.10 -20.45 13.43
N LEU A 96 15.55 -19.53 12.63
CA LEU A 96 15.67 -19.56 11.17
C LEU A 96 17.13 -19.34 10.76
N SER A 97 17.54 -19.96 9.65
CA SER A 97 18.91 -19.77 9.12
C SER A 97 19.18 -18.27 8.85
N PRO A 98 20.41 -17.77 9.12
CA PRO A 98 20.77 -16.37 8.87
C PRO A 98 20.48 -15.91 7.44
N LYS A 99 20.65 -16.78 6.43
CA LYS A 99 20.35 -16.47 5.03
C LYS A 99 18.86 -16.21 4.79
N LEU A 100 18.01 -17.05 5.36
CA LEU A 100 16.55 -16.93 5.25
C LEU A 100 16.04 -15.72 6.02
N GLY A 101 16.63 -15.43 7.19
CA GLY A 101 16.30 -14.22 7.95
C GLY A 101 16.65 -12.94 7.19
N ARG A 102 17.84 -12.89 6.57
CA ARG A 102 18.24 -11.77 5.70
C ARG A 102 17.30 -11.62 4.50
N LEU A 103 16.91 -12.73 3.85
CA LEU A 103 15.95 -12.70 2.74
C LEU A 103 14.60 -12.14 3.19
N TYR A 104 14.09 -12.58 4.34
CA TYR A 104 12.84 -12.06 4.91
C TYR A 104 12.92 -10.55 5.15
N TRP A 105 13.98 -10.05 5.79
CA TRP A 105 14.13 -8.62 6.04
C TRP A 105 14.24 -7.80 4.74
N LEU A 106 14.93 -8.32 3.72
CA LEU A 106 14.95 -7.70 2.40
C LEU A 106 13.54 -7.62 1.80
N LEU A 107 12.79 -8.73 1.81
CA LEU A 107 11.40 -8.75 1.32
C LEU A 107 10.51 -7.79 2.11
N ALA A 108 10.66 -7.73 3.44
CA ALA A 108 9.91 -6.81 4.29
C ALA A 108 10.15 -5.34 3.90
N ILE A 109 11.39 -4.95 3.64
CA ILE A 109 11.71 -3.59 3.15
C ILE A 109 11.05 -3.34 1.79
N TRP A 110 11.08 -4.30 0.87
CA TRP A 110 10.40 -4.17 -0.42
C TRP A 110 8.89 -3.98 -0.29
N THR A 111 8.26 -4.56 0.74
CA THR A 111 6.82 -4.40 0.96
C THR A 111 6.39 -2.98 1.31
N LEU A 112 7.31 -2.07 1.69
CA LEU A 112 6.98 -0.66 1.90
C LEU A 112 6.39 0.00 0.64
N GLY A 113 6.80 -0.44 -0.56
CA GLY A 113 6.25 0.06 -1.82
C GLY A 113 4.95 -0.62 -2.27
N PHE A 114 4.58 -1.76 -1.68
CA PHE A 114 3.46 -2.57 -2.15
C PHE A 114 2.10 -1.88 -1.94
N PRO A 115 1.81 -1.24 -0.79
CA PRO A 115 0.57 -0.49 -0.61
C PRO A 115 0.40 0.60 -1.67
N LEU A 116 1.46 1.32 -2.02
CA LEU A 116 1.42 2.36 -3.05
C LEU A 116 1.06 1.76 -4.42
N ILE A 117 1.75 0.69 -4.81
CA ILE A 117 1.50 0.01 -6.10
C ILE A 117 0.08 -0.57 -6.14
N ALA A 118 -0.37 -1.22 -5.06
CA ALA A 118 -1.71 -1.77 -4.96
C ALA A 118 -2.79 -0.68 -5.07
N ASN A 119 -2.60 0.45 -4.39
CA ASN A 119 -3.51 1.60 -4.46
C ASN A 119 -3.56 2.18 -5.89
N SER A 120 -2.41 2.35 -6.55
CA SER A 120 -2.37 2.83 -7.94
C SER A 120 -3.15 1.91 -8.89
N TRP A 121 -2.96 0.59 -8.78
CA TRP A 121 -3.74 -0.37 -9.58
C TRP A 121 -5.22 -0.41 -9.21
N GLY A 122 -5.58 -0.16 -7.95
CA GLY A 122 -6.98 -0.04 -7.52
C GLY A 122 -7.69 1.17 -8.15
N TRP A 123 -7.01 2.32 -8.21
CA TRP A 123 -7.51 3.50 -8.93
C TRP A 123 -7.61 3.24 -10.43
N ILE A 124 -6.60 2.60 -11.05
CA ILE A 124 -6.67 2.22 -12.47
C ILE A 124 -7.86 1.27 -12.72
N PHE A 125 -8.06 0.26 -11.86
CA PHE A 125 -9.16 -0.68 -11.98
C PHE A 125 -10.52 0.01 -11.94
N THR A 126 -10.72 0.92 -10.98
CA THR A 126 -11.99 1.63 -10.81
C THR A 126 -12.24 2.64 -11.93
N GLU A 127 -11.23 3.41 -12.34
CA GLU A 127 -11.38 4.40 -13.44
C GLU A 127 -11.58 3.73 -14.80
N MET A 128 -10.82 2.66 -15.09
CA MET A 128 -10.97 1.92 -16.34
C MET A 128 -12.23 1.04 -16.36
N GLY A 129 -12.68 0.59 -15.19
CA GLY A 129 -13.92 -0.17 -15.02
C GLY A 129 -15.18 0.65 -15.27
N ARG A 130 -15.11 1.98 -15.09
CA ARG A 130 -16.22 2.90 -15.36
C ARG A 130 -16.30 3.33 -16.83
N GLN A 131 -15.24 3.16 -17.63
CA GLN A 131 -15.29 3.46 -19.07
C GLN A 131 -16.42 2.66 -19.76
N PRO A 132 -17.19 3.26 -20.69
CA PRO A 132 -17.00 4.58 -21.32
C PRO A 132 -17.75 5.73 -20.62
N TRP A 133 -18.10 5.61 -19.35
CA TRP A 133 -18.88 6.60 -18.62
C TRP A 133 -18.01 7.53 -17.77
N VAL A 134 -18.33 8.82 -17.80
CA VAL A 134 -17.93 9.79 -16.76
C VAL A 134 -18.98 9.80 -15.67
N VAL A 135 -20.25 9.95 -16.05
CA VAL A 135 -21.38 9.78 -15.14
C VAL A 135 -22.22 8.65 -15.69
N TYR A 136 -22.33 7.56 -14.93
CA TYR A 136 -22.98 6.34 -15.38
C TYR A 136 -24.41 6.63 -15.88
N GLY A 137 -24.69 6.23 -17.12
CA GLY A 137 -26.00 6.43 -17.76
C GLY A 137 -26.37 7.87 -18.12
N VAL A 138 -25.48 8.83 -17.89
CA VAL A 138 -25.74 10.26 -18.13
C VAL A 138 -24.74 10.86 -19.11
N LEU A 139 -23.44 10.74 -18.83
CA LEU A 139 -22.37 11.39 -19.60
C LEU A 139 -21.26 10.41 -19.95
N GLN A 140 -20.99 10.26 -21.25
CA GLN A 140 -19.90 9.43 -21.76
C GLN A 140 -18.59 10.21 -21.85
N THR A 141 -17.46 9.51 -21.71
CA THR A 141 -16.11 10.10 -21.82
C THR A 141 -15.87 10.79 -23.16
N ARG A 142 -16.36 10.22 -24.27
CA ARG A 142 -16.24 10.84 -25.60
C ARG A 142 -16.93 12.20 -25.72
N HIS A 143 -17.94 12.47 -24.88
CA HIS A 143 -18.70 13.72 -24.88
C HIS A 143 -18.24 14.69 -23.78
N ALA A 144 -17.33 14.28 -22.91
CA ALA A 144 -16.83 15.07 -21.80
C ALA A 144 -15.60 15.93 -22.17
N VAL A 145 -15.20 15.95 -23.44
CA VAL A 145 -14.05 16.73 -23.91
C VAL A 145 -14.46 18.18 -24.17
N SER A 146 -13.70 19.13 -23.63
CA SER A 146 -13.95 20.57 -23.77
C SER A 146 -13.87 21.02 -25.23
N PRO A 147 -14.93 21.61 -25.81
CA PRO A 147 -14.92 22.04 -27.22
C PRO A 147 -13.98 23.21 -27.52
N GLY A 148 -13.64 24.01 -26.51
CA GLY A 148 -12.85 25.23 -26.65
C GLY A 148 -11.35 25.07 -26.39
N VAL A 149 -10.86 23.85 -26.11
CA VAL A 149 -9.45 23.60 -25.80
C VAL A 149 -8.80 22.84 -26.95
N SER A 150 -7.75 23.42 -27.50
CA SER A 150 -6.97 22.84 -28.59
C SER A 150 -6.11 21.66 -28.11
N GLN A 151 -5.78 20.75 -29.03
CA GLN A 151 -4.84 19.65 -28.74
C GLN A 151 -3.46 20.17 -28.31
N GLY A 152 -3.05 21.34 -28.81
CA GLY A 152 -1.81 22.00 -28.43
C GLY A 152 -1.79 22.40 -26.96
N GLU A 153 -2.85 23.04 -26.46
CA GLU A 153 -2.96 23.42 -25.04
C GLU A 153 -2.93 22.21 -24.12
N VAL A 154 -3.62 21.13 -24.49
CA VAL A 154 -3.60 19.86 -23.74
C VAL A 154 -2.19 19.27 -23.72
N LEU A 155 -1.52 19.20 -24.87
CA LEU A 155 -0.17 18.64 -24.95
C LEU A 155 0.84 19.48 -24.16
N THR A 156 0.80 20.80 -24.31
CA THR A 156 1.69 21.72 -23.58
C THR A 156 1.47 21.59 -22.08
N SER A 157 0.22 21.62 -21.59
CA SER A 157 -0.07 21.48 -20.16
C SER A 157 0.33 20.11 -19.63
N MET A 158 0.10 19.02 -20.37
CA MET A 158 0.56 17.68 -19.99
C MET A 158 2.08 17.60 -19.86
N ILE A 159 2.84 18.20 -20.79
CA ILE A 159 4.30 18.26 -20.70
C ILE A 159 4.74 19.06 -19.47
N VAL A 160 4.18 20.25 -19.27
CA VAL A 160 4.53 21.13 -18.15
C VAL A 160 4.25 20.44 -16.81
N PHE A 161 3.06 19.88 -16.61
CA PHE A 161 2.72 19.18 -15.37
C PHE A 161 3.55 17.92 -15.17
N THR A 162 3.81 17.15 -16.23
CA THR A 162 4.65 15.95 -16.14
C THR A 162 6.07 16.29 -15.71
N LEU A 163 6.68 17.31 -16.33
CA LEU A 163 8.03 17.75 -15.98
C LEU A 163 8.10 18.33 -14.56
N LEU A 164 7.11 19.13 -14.17
CA LEU A 164 7.03 19.69 -12.82
C LEU A 164 6.95 18.58 -11.77
N TYR A 165 6.05 17.62 -11.93
CA TYR A 165 5.92 16.49 -11.00
C TYR A 165 7.13 15.57 -11.03
N ALA A 166 7.78 15.39 -12.18
CA ALA A 166 9.03 14.64 -12.27
C ALA A 166 10.17 15.31 -11.47
N VAL A 167 10.31 16.63 -11.56
CA VAL A 167 11.30 17.39 -10.77
C VAL A 167 11.00 17.28 -9.27
N LEU A 168 9.73 17.46 -8.87
CA LEU A 168 9.33 17.31 -7.47
C LEU A 168 9.62 15.89 -6.95
N ALA A 169 9.30 14.85 -7.72
CA ALA A 169 9.59 13.47 -7.35
C ALA A 169 11.10 13.23 -7.15
N VAL A 170 11.96 13.79 -8.00
CA VAL A 170 13.43 13.68 -7.84
C VAL A 170 13.91 14.39 -6.57
N VAL A 171 13.39 15.59 -6.28
CA VAL A 171 13.73 16.33 -5.06
C VAL A 171 13.27 15.56 -3.82
N GLU A 172 12.04 15.07 -3.82
CA GLU A 172 11.46 14.29 -2.72
C GLU A 172 12.28 13.03 -2.44
N VAL A 173 12.58 12.22 -3.45
CA VAL A 173 13.38 11.00 -3.29
C VAL A 173 14.79 11.34 -2.77
N LYS A 174 15.42 12.41 -3.26
CA LYS A 174 16.72 12.86 -2.74
C LYS A 174 16.65 13.25 -1.26
N LEU A 175 15.62 13.97 -0.86
CA LEU A 175 15.42 14.36 0.54
C LEU A 175 15.15 13.15 1.42
N LEU A 176 14.24 12.25 1.01
CA LEU A 176 13.96 11.01 1.72
C LEU A 176 15.23 10.19 1.93
N VAL A 177 16.02 9.96 0.87
CA VAL A 177 17.29 9.20 0.99
C VAL A 177 18.28 9.92 1.90
N LYS A 178 18.39 11.25 1.85
CA LYS A 178 19.27 12.03 2.71
C LYS A 178 18.90 11.85 4.19
N TYR A 179 17.63 12.00 4.54
CA TYR A 179 17.19 11.92 5.93
C TYR A 179 17.13 10.48 6.46
N VAL A 180 16.77 9.50 5.63
CA VAL A 180 16.83 8.08 6.00
C VAL A 180 18.28 7.65 6.30
N LYS A 181 19.26 8.13 5.52
CA LYS A 181 20.68 7.84 5.76
C LYS A 181 21.28 8.59 6.96
N ALA A 182 20.74 9.77 7.29
CA ALA A 182 21.18 10.49 8.48
C ALA A 182 20.89 9.71 9.76
N GLY A 183 19.85 8.86 9.75
CA GLY A 183 19.47 8.06 10.92
C GLY A 183 18.88 8.92 12.04
N PRO A 184 18.42 8.28 13.13
CA PRO A 184 18.05 9.00 14.34
C PRO A 184 19.29 9.66 14.97
N PRO A 185 19.15 10.83 15.63
CA PRO A 185 20.23 11.42 16.38
C PRO A 185 20.72 10.46 17.49
N GLU A 186 22.00 10.55 17.85
CA GLU A 186 22.53 9.78 18.98
C GLU A 186 21.77 10.12 20.25
N LEU A 187 21.37 9.09 20.99
CA LEU A 187 20.71 9.25 22.28
C LEU A 187 21.71 9.84 23.26
N THR A 188 21.37 10.97 23.86
CA THR A 188 22.17 11.57 24.92
C THR A 188 22.06 10.72 26.20
N GLU A 189 22.98 10.89 27.16
CA GLU A 189 22.86 10.20 28.47
C GLU A 189 21.53 10.49 29.17
N ALA A 190 20.94 11.67 28.92
CA ALA A 190 19.62 12.04 29.37
C ALA A 190 18.48 11.25 28.71
N ASP A 191 18.61 10.90 27.44
CA ASP A 191 17.63 10.08 26.71
C ASP A 191 17.71 8.60 27.12
N LEU A 192 18.93 8.12 27.42
CA LEU A 192 19.17 6.75 27.90
C LEU A 192 18.73 6.55 29.35
N ASN A 193 18.84 7.60 30.17
CA ASN A 193 18.43 7.59 31.58
C ASN A 193 17.37 8.67 31.83
N PRO A 194 16.14 8.48 31.31
CA PRO A 194 15.08 9.43 31.55
C PRO A 194 14.85 9.57 33.06
N PRO A 195 14.55 10.78 33.56
CA PRO A 195 14.47 11.01 34.99
C PRO A 195 13.34 10.15 35.56
N THR A 196 13.66 9.30 36.53
CA THR A 196 12.67 8.41 37.15
C THR A 196 11.76 9.14 38.14
N LYS A 197 12.07 10.41 38.45
CA LYS A 197 11.30 11.28 39.33
C LYS A 197 10.90 12.57 38.62
N ILE A 198 9.62 12.92 38.76
CA ILE A 198 9.09 14.24 38.43
C ILE A 198 9.72 15.25 39.41
N GLY A 199 10.42 16.26 38.89
CA GLY A 199 10.96 17.37 39.70
C GLY A 199 12.49 17.54 39.75
N GLY A 200 13.28 16.81 38.94
CA GLY A 200 14.74 16.98 38.88
C GLY A 200 15.47 16.52 40.15
N ASP A 201 16.78 16.29 40.06
CA ASP A 201 17.63 16.04 41.22
C ASP A 201 18.14 17.39 41.75
N THR A 202 17.95 17.68 43.05
CA THR A 202 18.35 18.99 43.63
C THR A 202 19.87 19.20 43.65
N ARG A 203 20.65 18.18 43.30
CA ARG A 203 22.11 18.20 43.31
C ARG A 203 22.73 18.59 41.98
N ASP A 204 21.96 18.59 40.89
CA ASP A 204 22.50 18.81 39.55
C ASP A 204 21.49 19.56 38.67
N ALA A 205 21.71 20.87 38.52
CA ALA A 205 20.76 21.81 37.91
C ALA A 205 20.62 21.62 36.39
N ASP A 206 21.62 21.02 35.75
CA ASP A 206 21.64 20.79 34.30
C ASP A 206 20.95 19.46 33.90
N LYS A 207 20.47 18.67 34.88
CA LYS A 207 19.81 17.40 34.62
C LYS A 207 18.36 17.61 34.14
N PRO A 208 17.97 17.09 32.97
CA PRO A 208 16.63 17.31 32.43
C PRO A 208 15.56 16.74 33.37
N MET A 209 14.39 17.39 33.44
CA MET A 209 13.27 16.97 34.26
C MET A 209 12.34 16.02 33.49
N ALA A 210 11.77 15.02 34.17
CA ALA A 210 10.78 14.15 33.57
C ALA A 210 9.46 14.91 33.39
N PHE A 211 9.03 15.06 32.14
CA PHE A 211 7.71 15.56 31.80
C PHE A 211 6.77 14.37 31.60
N SER A 212 5.72 14.30 32.41
CA SER A 212 4.59 13.41 32.19
C SER A 212 3.63 14.07 31.20
N TYR A 213 3.44 13.47 30.02
CA TYR A 213 2.27 13.71 29.17
C TYR A 213 1.22 12.64 29.43
#